data_AF-A0A3D3JKC3-F1
#
_entry.id   AF-A0A3D3JKC3-F1
#
_cell.length_a   1.000
_cell.length_b   1.000
_cell.length_c   1.000
_cell.angle_alpha   90.00
_cell.angle_beta   90.00
_cell.angle_gamma   90.00
#
_symmetry.space_group_name_H-M   'P 1'
#
loop_
_entity.id
_entity.type
_entity.pdbx_description
1 polymer ?
#
loop_
_entity_poly.entity_id
_entity_poly.type
_entity_poly.pdbx_seq_one_letter_code
_entity_poly.pdbx_strand_id
1 'polypeptide(L)'
;MSLLLIFIVYLACVVLLGFSGGVGREPILCCAAFVTAHALLYALVFRKLERHRVLGTSMAIIGVGIALRLCFLSYPVTDDMYRYVWEGRLQLHGDNPYVTAPAASKYAAVDPLFDDISHKDMATVYGPVVMLIFRGLAALCDGPLSAASPLVVFKLFFMLCEIGVLLLLPVLLRQWNRPPHWAALYAWNPLILLYGAGEAHLDTLLVLLIAVALFAHGTRSRWRWLLFPAVGSAVMVKYIA
;
A
#
# COMPACT_ATOMS: atom_id res chain seq x y z
N MET A 1 -23.70 19.58 -12.99
CA MET A 1 -23.62 18.69 -11.81
C MET A 1 -22.99 19.46 -10.65
N SER A 2 -23.64 19.51 -9.48
CA SER A 2 -23.03 20.15 -8.30
C SER A 2 -21.81 19.35 -7.84
N LEU A 3 -20.82 20.00 -7.23
CA LEU A 3 -19.60 19.32 -6.74
C LEU A 3 -19.89 18.31 -5.64
N LEU A 4 -20.96 18.52 -4.87
CA LEU A 4 -21.45 17.54 -3.91
C LEU A 4 -21.90 16.26 -4.63
N LEU A 5 -22.64 16.38 -5.73
CA LEU A 5 -23.08 15.22 -6.51
C LEU A 5 -21.88 14.49 -7.15
N ILE A 6 -20.89 15.21 -7.68
CA ILE A 6 -19.63 14.60 -8.18
C ILE A 6 -18.96 13.78 -7.07
N PHE A 7 -18.85 14.34 -5.86
CA PHE A 7 -18.23 13.68 -4.73
C PHE A 7 -19.00 12.45 -4.25
N ILE A 8 -20.33 12.53 -4.19
CA ILE A 8 -21.18 11.38 -3.83
C ILE A 8 -21.03 10.23 -4.83
N VAL A 9 -21.06 10.53 -6.13
CA VAL A 9 -20.88 9.50 -7.17
C VAL A 9 -19.48 8.90 -7.10
N TYR A 10 -18.45 9.73 -6.90
CA TYR A 10 -17.09 9.25 -6.67
C TYR A 10 -17.01 8.28 -5.47
N LEU A 11 -17.58 8.66 -4.32
CA LEU A 11 -17.59 7.81 -3.13
C LEU A 11 -18.32 6.49 -3.38
N ALA A 12 -19.47 6.53 -4.06
CA ALA A 12 -20.22 5.34 -4.41
C ALA A 12 -19.39 4.37 -5.27
N CYS A 13 -18.69 4.88 -6.29
CA CYS A 13 -17.79 4.05 -7.11
C CYS A 13 -16.65 3.43 -6.29
N VAL A 14 -16.02 4.19 -5.39
CA VAL A 14 -14.90 3.69 -4.58
C VAL A 14 -15.35 2.68 -3.53
N VAL A 15 -16.49 2.91 -2.87
CA VAL A 15 -17.07 1.95 -1.93
C VAL A 15 -17.45 0.67 -2.66
N LEU A 16 -18.08 0.78 -3.84
CA LEU A 16 -18.39 -0.38 -4.68
C LEU A 16 -17.13 -1.18 -5.00
N LEU A 17 -16.04 -0.52 -5.40
CA LEU A 17 -14.76 -1.19 -5.64
C LEU A 17 -14.26 -1.92 -4.39
N GLY A 18 -14.27 -1.28 -3.22
CA GLY A 18 -13.80 -1.88 -1.96
C GLY A 18 -14.57 -3.14 -1.53
N PHE A 19 -15.85 -3.22 -1.89
CA PHE A 19 -16.73 -4.36 -1.55
C PHE A 19 -16.99 -5.30 -2.73
N SER A 20 -16.38 -5.10 -3.89
CA SER A 20 -16.56 -5.94 -5.09
C SER A 20 -16.04 -7.37 -4.93
N GLY A 21 -15.19 -7.63 -3.93
CA GLY A 21 -14.62 -8.95 -3.68
C GLY A 21 -13.59 -9.39 -4.73
N GLY A 22 -12.88 -8.43 -5.36
CA GLY A 22 -11.85 -8.69 -6.36
C GLY A 22 -12.27 -8.25 -7.77
N VAL A 23 -11.33 -7.68 -8.54
CA VAL A 23 -11.60 -7.18 -9.90
C VAL A 23 -12.13 -8.29 -10.82
N GLY A 24 -11.69 -9.53 -10.62
CA GLY A 24 -12.10 -10.69 -11.42
C GLY A 24 -13.54 -11.13 -11.21
N ARG A 25 -14.21 -10.73 -10.12
CA ARG A 25 -15.58 -11.18 -9.82
C ARG A 25 -16.62 -10.51 -10.71
N GLU A 26 -16.49 -9.20 -10.89
CA GLU A 26 -17.37 -8.38 -11.74
C GLU A 26 -16.54 -7.39 -12.57
N PRO A 27 -15.81 -7.87 -13.59
CA PRO A 27 -14.75 -7.10 -14.24
C PRO A 27 -15.27 -5.84 -14.94
N ILE A 28 -16.41 -5.93 -15.63
CA ILE A 28 -17.00 -4.77 -16.33
C ILE A 28 -17.42 -3.70 -15.32
N LEU A 29 -18.07 -4.09 -14.23
CA LEU A 29 -18.52 -3.15 -13.21
C LEU A 29 -17.33 -2.51 -12.50
N CYS A 30 -16.33 -3.30 -12.12
CA CYS A 30 -15.10 -2.81 -11.51
C CYS A 30 -14.35 -1.85 -12.44
N CYS A 31 -14.20 -2.18 -13.72
CA CYS A 31 -13.58 -1.29 -14.71
C CYS A 31 -14.36 0.02 -14.86
N ALA A 32 -15.68 -0.05 -14.98
CA ALA A 32 -16.53 1.14 -15.11
C ALA A 32 -16.44 2.02 -13.85
N ALA A 33 -16.54 1.44 -12.66
CA ALA A 33 -16.40 2.15 -11.39
C ALA A 33 -15.01 2.75 -11.22
N PHE A 34 -13.96 2.03 -11.60
CA PHE A 34 -12.57 2.50 -11.56
C PHE A 34 -12.34 3.72 -12.46
N VAL A 35 -12.70 3.62 -13.75
CA VAL A 35 -12.53 4.73 -14.71
C VAL A 35 -13.37 5.93 -14.30
N THR A 36 -14.61 5.69 -13.86
CA THR A 36 -15.51 6.76 -13.39
C THR A 36 -14.95 7.45 -12.16
N ALA A 37 -14.54 6.69 -11.13
CA ALA A 37 -13.94 7.26 -9.92
C ALA A 37 -12.67 8.05 -10.24
N HIS A 38 -11.83 7.57 -11.16
CA HIS A 38 -10.62 8.27 -11.57
C HIS A 38 -10.98 9.60 -12.24
N ALA A 39 -11.86 9.61 -13.24
CA ALA A 39 -12.28 10.83 -13.92
C ALA A 39 -12.92 11.85 -12.97
N LEU A 40 -13.77 11.38 -12.04
CA LEU A 40 -14.42 12.25 -11.05
C LEU A 40 -13.43 12.82 -10.03
N LEU A 41 -12.39 12.07 -9.64
CA LEU A 41 -11.31 12.59 -8.78
C LEU A 41 -10.61 13.79 -9.42
N TYR A 42 -10.21 13.67 -10.68
CA TYR A 42 -9.59 14.80 -11.41
C TYR A 42 -10.57 15.98 -11.49
N ALA A 43 -11.84 15.73 -11.80
CA ALA A 43 -12.85 16.78 -11.79
C ALA A 43 -13.00 17.46 -10.41
N LEU A 44 -12.95 16.72 -9.30
CA LEU A 44 -13.04 17.26 -7.95
C LEU A 44 -11.85 18.14 -7.58
N VAL A 45 -10.64 17.68 -7.88
CA VAL A 45 -9.40 18.40 -7.52
C VAL A 45 -9.24 19.65 -8.39
N PHE A 46 -9.38 19.53 -9.71
CA PHE A 46 -9.08 20.62 -10.64
C PHE A 46 -10.24 21.61 -10.84
N ARG A 47 -11.51 21.24 -10.56
CA ARG A 47 -12.62 22.20 -10.65
C ARG A 47 -12.84 23.04 -9.38
N LYS A 48 -12.21 22.74 -8.23
CA LYS A 48 -12.65 23.36 -6.96
C LYS A 48 -11.65 23.61 -5.83
N LEU A 49 -10.34 23.50 -6.00
CA LEU A 49 -9.43 23.85 -4.88
C LEU A 49 -8.56 25.09 -5.07
N GLU A 50 -8.99 26.03 -5.92
CA GLU A 50 -8.41 27.38 -5.97
C GLU A 50 -8.94 28.34 -4.90
N ARG A 51 -9.98 27.97 -4.14
CA ARG A 51 -10.61 28.86 -3.14
C ARG A 51 -10.86 28.16 -1.80
N HIS A 52 -10.07 28.54 -0.78
CA HIS A 52 -10.27 28.40 0.69
C HIS A 52 -9.31 27.49 1.50
N ARG A 53 -9.26 27.85 2.79
CA ARG A 53 -8.24 27.65 3.84
C ARG A 53 -7.56 26.26 3.89
N VAL A 54 -6.23 26.30 3.92
CA VAL A 54 -5.31 25.19 3.64
C VAL A 54 -5.23 24.09 4.73
N LEU A 55 -5.45 24.42 6.01
CA LEU A 55 -5.20 23.48 7.11
C LEU A 55 -6.38 22.53 7.39
N GLY A 56 -7.60 23.06 7.53
CA GLY A 56 -8.81 22.26 7.75
C GLY A 56 -9.12 21.31 6.59
N THR A 57 -8.83 21.73 5.36
CA THR A 57 -8.97 20.91 4.16
C THR A 57 -8.00 19.72 4.16
N SER A 58 -6.78 19.87 4.69
CA SER A 58 -5.80 18.77 4.74
C SER A 58 -6.25 17.65 5.68
N MET A 59 -6.76 17.99 6.88
CA MET A 59 -7.26 16.99 7.82
C MET A 59 -8.51 16.28 7.30
N ALA A 60 -9.42 17.00 6.63
CA ALA A 60 -10.57 16.39 5.98
C ALA A 60 -10.15 15.41 4.86
N ILE A 61 -9.17 15.79 4.03
CA ILE A 61 -8.63 14.91 2.99
C ILE A 61 -8.04 13.64 3.59
N ILE A 62 -7.22 13.76 4.64
CA ILE A 62 -6.63 12.62 5.33
C ILE A 62 -7.73 11.75 5.95
N GLY A 63 -8.68 12.35 6.68
CA GLY A 63 -9.77 11.61 7.32
C GLY A 63 -10.61 10.82 6.34
N VAL A 64 -11.01 11.43 5.22
CA VAL A 64 -11.71 10.74 4.13
C VAL A 64 -10.80 9.68 3.50
N GLY A 65 -9.53 9.99 3.26
CA GLY A 65 -8.56 9.04 2.70
C GLY A 65 -8.36 7.80 3.55
N ILE A 66 -8.32 7.93 4.88
CA ILE A 66 -8.27 6.81 5.82
C ILE A 66 -9.58 6.02 5.77
N ALA A 67 -10.73 6.70 5.83
CA ALA A 67 -12.04 6.02 5.76
C ALA A 67 -12.19 5.20 4.47
N LEU A 68 -11.74 5.74 3.33
CA LEU A 68 -11.74 5.01 2.06
C LEU A 68 -10.85 3.76 2.12
N ARG A 69 -9.65 3.84 2.72
CA ARG A 69 -8.76 2.67 2.87
C ARG A 69 -9.39 1.59 3.74
N LEU A 70 -10.15 1.97 4.78
CA LEU A 70 -10.89 1.02 5.61
C LEU A 70 -11.98 0.27 4.83
N CYS A 71 -12.59 0.88 3.81
CA CYS A 71 -13.53 0.17 2.92
C CYS A 71 -12.86 -0.97 2.13
N PHE A 72 -11.54 -0.95 1.96
CA PHE A 72 -10.78 -1.99 1.27
C PHE A 72 -10.18 -3.03 2.22
N LEU A 73 -10.45 -2.95 3.53
CA LEU A 73 -9.88 -3.87 4.53
C LEU A 73 -10.29 -5.33 4.24
N SER A 74 -11.52 -5.56 3.81
CA SER A 74 -12.04 -6.88 3.42
C SER A 74 -11.77 -7.26 1.95
N TYR A 75 -11.13 -6.37 1.17
CA TYR A 75 -10.79 -6.67 -0.22
C TYR A 75 -9.78 -7.84 -0.29
N PRO A 76 -9.87 -8.76 -1.26
CA PRO A 76 -8.91 -9.86 -1.37
C PRO A 76 -7.47 -9.35 -1.55
N VAL A 77 -6.52 -10.02 -0.90
CA VAL A 77 -5.09 -9.73 -1.10
C VAL A 77 -4.62 -10.25 -2.45
N THR A 78 -3.49 -9.74 -2.95
CA THR A 78 -2.77 -10.35 -4.09
C THR A 78 -2.25 -11.74 -3.71
N ASP A 79 -2.13 -12.61 -4.72
CA ASP A 79 -1.41 -13.88 -4.67
C ASP A 79 0.04 -13.76 -4.17
N ASP A 80 0.71 -12.63 -4.46
CA ASP A 80 2.05 -12.36 -3.92
C ASP A 80 2.09 -12.28 -2.38
N MET A 81 0.96 -12.00 -1.72
CA MET A 81 0.89 -11.94 -0.26
C MET A 81 1.23 -13.28 0.40
N TYR A 82 0.77 -14.37 -0.21
CA TYR A 82 1.08 -15.73 0.23
C TYR A 82 2.57 -16.00 0.12
N ARG A 83 3.18 -15.50 -0.97
CA ARG A 83 4.62 -15.56 -1.15
C ARG A 83 5.36 -14.77 -0.08
N TYR A 84 4.93 -13.56 0.27
CA TYR A 84 5.59 -12.77 1.33
C TYR A 84 5.59 -13.47 2.68
N VAL A 85 4.46 -14.08 3.07
CA VAL A 85 4.33 -14.83 4.32
C VAL A 85 5.28 -16.03 4.31
N TRP A 86 5.28 -16.79 3.20
CA TRP A 86 6.16 -17.94 3.02
C TRP A 86 7.64 -17.55 3.17
N GLU A 87 8.08 -16.48 2.48
CA GLU A 87 9.46 -16.03 2.52
C GLU A 87 9.90 -15.59 3.92
N GLY A 88 8.99 -14.99 4.69
CA GLY A 88 9.24 -14.67 6.09
C GLY A 88 9.45 -15.92 6.95
N ARG A 89 8.55 -16.90 6.83
CA ARG A 89 8.61 -18.16 7.60
C ARG A 89 9.82 -19.02 7.24
N LEU A 90 10.15 -19.12 5.95
CA LEU A 90 11.30 -19.88 5.48
C LEU A 90 12.60 -19.41 6.15
N GLN A 91 12.76 -18.09 6.30
CA GLN A 91 13.89 -17.50 7.04
C GLN A 91 13.89 -17.82 8.53
N LEU A 92 12.72 -17.88 9.18
CA LEU A 92 12.61 -18.25 10.61
C LEU A 92 12.99 -19.71 10.84
N HIS A 93 12.74 -20.56 9.85
CA HIS A 93 13.19 -21.96 9.85
C HIS A 93 14.68 -22.13 9.52
N GLY A 94 15.41 -21.05 9.26
CA GLY A 94 16.85 -21.06 8.99
C GLY A 94 17.23 -21.37 7.54
N ASP A 95 16.25 -21.50 6.65
CA ASP A 95 16.50 -21.71 5.22
C ASP A 95 16.76 -20.37 4.50
N ASN A 96 17.39 -20.43 3.33
CA ASN A 96 17.73 -19.26 2.51
C ASN A 96 16.79 -19.12 1.30
N PRO A 97 15.86 -18.15 1.32
CA PRO A 97 14.97 -17.80 0.20
C PRO A 97 15.60 -17.59 -1.17
N TYR A 98 16.85 -17.13 -1.21
CA TYR A 98 17.54 -16.80 -2.46
C TYR A 98 18.04 -18.03 -3.21
N VAL A 99 18.01 -19.21 -2.59
CA VAL A 99 18.43 -20.48 -3.19
C VAL A 99 17.38 -21.57 -3.06
N THR A 100 16.42 -21.43 -2.14
CA THR A 100 15.35 -22.40 -1.90
C THR A 100 14.02 -21.87 -2.43
N ALA A 101 13.60 -22.38 -3.58
CA ALA A 101 12.25 -22.14 -4.10
C ALA A 101 11.18 -22.84 -3.21
N PRO A 102 9.94 -22.33 -3.14
CA PRO A 102 8.87 -22.95 -2.34
C PRO A 102 8.67 -24.44 -2.63
N ALA A 103 8.61 -24.83 -3.91
CA ALA A 103 8.41 -26.22 -4.34
C ALA A 103 9.57 -27.15 -3.97
N ALA A 104 10.78 -26.61 -3.81
CA ALA A 104 11.96 -27.37 -3.39
C ALA A 104 12.10 -27.44 -1.86
N SER A 105 11.27 -26.73 -1.10
CA SER A 105 11.34 -26.70 0.35
C SER A 105 10.69 -27.93 0.98
N LYS A 106 11.33 -28.47 2.02
CA LYS A 106 10.77 -29.52 2.87
C LYS A 106 9.49 -29.11 3.61
N TYR A 107 9.17 -27.81 3.67
CA TYR A 107 7.97 -27.28 4.31
C TYR A 107 6.75 -27.22 3.38
N ALA A 108 6.92 -27.50 2.09
CA ALA A 108 5.86 -27.37 1.09
C ALA A 108 4.60 -28.18 1.44
N ALA A 109 4.78 -29.40 1.95
CA ALA A 109 3.68 -30.30 2.28
C ALA A 109 2.94 -29.95 3.58
N VAL A 110 3.48 -29.06 4.42
CA VAL A 110 2.95 -28.78 5.77
C VAL A 110 2.47 -27.34 5.95
N ASP A 111 2.85 -26.40 5.07
CA ASP A 111 2.35 -25.03 5.15
C ASP A 111 0.93 -24.95 4.56
N PRO A 112 -0.08 -24.55 5.35
CA PRO A 112 -1.47 -24.49 4.91
C PRO A 112 -1.74 -23.43 3.83
N LEU A 113 -0.82 -22.50 3.61
CA LEU A 113 -0.91 -21.45 2.59
C LEU A 113 -0.17 -21.83 1.30
N PHE A 114 0.47 -23.01 1.25
CA PHE A 114 1.35 -23.39 0.14
C PHE A 114 0.64 -23.42 -1.21
N ASP A 115 -0.63 -23.83 -1.25
CA ASP A 115 -1.38 -23.98 -2.49
C ASP A 115 -1.62 -22.65 -3.21
N ASP A 116 -1.73 -21.55 -2.47
CA ASP A 116 -1.99 -20.21 -2.98
C ASP A 116 -0.70 -19.44 -3.35
N ILE A 117 0.48 -19.98 -3.05
CA ILE A 117 1.76 -19.30 -3.34
C ILE A 117 1.98 -19.17 -4.86
N SER A 118 2.27 -17.95 -5.32
CA SER A 118 2.71 -17.67 -6.69
C SER A 118 4.16 -18.14 -6.94
N HIS A 119 4.46 -18.54 -8.18
CA HIS A 119 5.81 -18.85 -8.66
C HIS A 119 6.60 -19.86 -7.80
N LYS A 120 5.99 -20.98 -7.39
CA LYS A 120 6.55 -21.97 -6.45
C LYS A 120 7.89 -22.58 -6.89
N ASP A 121 8.18 -22.59 -8.18
CA ASP A 121 9.41 -23.16 -8.74
C ASP A 121 10.57 -22.16 -8.78
N MET A 122 10.35 -20.90 -8.41
CA MET A 122 11.38 -19.86 -8.42
C MET A 122 11.81 -19.50 -6.99
N ALA A 123 13.11 -19.29 -6.80
CA ALA A 123 13.64 -18.65 -5.59
C ALA A 123 13.23 -17.16 -5.53
N THR A 124 13.39 -16.52 -4.37
CA THR A 124 12.97 -15.13 -4.19
C THR A 124 13.72 -14.17 -5.12
N VAL A 125 12.99 -13.18 -5.64
CA VAL A 125 13.53 -12.03 -6.39
C VAL A 125 13.48 -10.75 -5.57
N TYR A 126 12.92 -10.80 -4.36
CA TYR A 126 12.73 -9.64 -3.51
C TYR A 126 14.06 -9.21 -2.87
N GLY A 127 14.23 -7.90 -2.69
CA GLY A 127 15.46 -7.37 -2.12
C GLY A 127 15.61 -7.63 -0.60
N PRO A 128 16.82 -7.47 -0.05
CA PRO A 128 17.12 -7.87 1.32
C PRO A 128 16.34 -7.12 2.39
N VAL A 129 15.99 -5.84 2.15
CA VAL A 129 15.24 -5.05 3.14
C VAL A 129 13.81 -5.57 3.30
N VAL A 130 13.12 -5.84 2.18
CA VAL A 130 11.76 -6.37 2.27
C VAL A 130 11.75 -7.80 2.80
N MET A 131 12.76 -8.62 2.46
CA MET A 131 12.91 -9.96 3.03
C MET A 131 13.07 -9.94 4.57
N LEU A 132 13.84 -9.00 5.11
CA LEU A 132 13.94 -8.82 6.56
C LEU A 132 12.61 -8.36 7.19
N ILE A 133 11.84 -7.54 6.49
CA ILE A 133 10.50 -7.12 6.93
C ILE A 133 9.55 -8.33 6.95
N PHE A 134 9.56 -9.17 5.91
CA PHE A 134 8.77 -10.39 5.87
C PHE A 134 9.12 -11.33 7.02
N ARG A 135 10.42 -11.50 7.31
CA ARG A 135 10.88 -12.27 8.48
C ARG A 135 10.34 -11.69 9.79
N GLY A 136 10.41 -10.37 9.96
CA GLY A 136 9.89 -9.69 11.15
C GLY A 136 8.38 -9.86 11.32
N LEU A 137 7.62 -9.69 10.23
CA LEU A 137 6.17 -9.89 10.24
C LEU A 137 5.80 -11.35 10.51
N ALA A 138 6.50 -12.31 9.92
CA ALA A 138 6.34 -13.72 10.24
C ALA A 138 6.63 -14.02 11.72
N ALA A 139 7.67 -13.39 12.30
CA ALA A 139 7.99 -13.58 13.72
C ALA A 139 6.90 -13.00 14.64
N LEU A 140 6.25 -11.91 14.23
CA LEU A 140 5.07 -11.40 14.92
C LEU A 140 3.91 -12.39 14.84
N CYS A 141 3.70 -13.01 13.67
CA CYS A 141 2.67 -14.04 13.47
C CYS A 141 2.96 -15.31 14.29
N ASP A 142 4.22 -15.71 14.46
CA ASP A 142 4.54 -16.91 15.27
C ASP A 142 4.59 -16.61 16.78
N GLY A 143 4.63 -15.33 17.15
CA GLY A 143 4.69 -14.87 18.55
C GLY A 143 3.45 -14.08 18.98
N PRO A 144 3.56 -12.75 19.20
CA PRO A 144 2.52 -11.95 19.84
C PRO A 144 1.20 -11.85 19.07
N LEU A 145 1.20 -12.11 17.76
CA LEU A 145 0.02 -12.07 16.89
C LEU A 145 -0.37 -13.45 16.36
N SER A 146 -0.01 -14.53 17.06
CA SER A 146 -0.30 -15.93 16.66
C SER A 146 -1.77 -16.30 16.54
N ALA A 147 -2.67 -15.56 17.19
CA ALA A 147 -4.10 -15.73 17.00
C ALA A 147 -4.63 -15.05 15.71
N ALA A 148 -3.86 -14.16 15.07
CA ALA A 148 -4.27 -13.46 13.86
C ALA A 148 -3.83 -14.20 12.60
N SER A 149 -4.61 -14.06 11.52
CA SER A 149 -4.18 -14.54 10.21
C SER A 149 -2.93 -13.78 9.74
N PRO A 150 -1.86 -14.46 9.28
CA PRO A 150 -0.68 -13.80 8.74
C PRO A 150 -0.98 -12.84 7.60
N LEU A 151 -1.93 -13.18 6.72
CA LEU A 151 -2.36 -12.32 5.63
C LEU A 151 -2.93 -11.00 6.14
N VAL A 152 -3.66 -11.03 7.27
CA VAL A 152 -4.20 -9.82 7.91
C VAL A 152 -3.07 -8.99 8.50
N VAL A 153 -2.09 -9.60 9.17
CA VAL A 153 -0.93 -8.90 9.74
C VAL A 153 -0.14 -8.18 8.65
N PHE A 154 0.18 -8.86 7.55
CA PHE A 154 0.90 -8.27 6.43
C PHE A 154 0.08 -7.20 5.72
N LYS A 155 -1.22 -7.44 5.48
CA LYS A 155 -2.12 -6.43 4.90
C LYS A 155 -2.18 -5.15 5.73
N LEU A 156 -2.30 -5.27 7.05
CA LEU A 156 -2.30 -4.12 7.95
C LEU A 156 -0.96 -3.39 7.92
N PHE A 157 0.16 -4.09 7.82
CA PHE A 157 1.48 -3.46 7.69
C PHE A 157 1.58 -2.60 6.41
N PHE A 158 1.19 -3.12 5.25
CA PHE A 158 1.21 -2.35 4.00
C PHE A 158 0.18 -1.20 3.99
N MET A 159 -0.98 -1.42 4.61
CA MET A 159 -1.96 -0.35 4.83
C MET A 159 -1.41 0.76 5.74
N LEU A 160 -0.62 0.42 6.76
CA LEU A 160 0.07 1.41 7.59
C LEU A 160 1.14 2.16 6.80
N CYS A 161 1.82 1.51 5.84
CA CYS A 161 2.75 2.18 4.94
C CYS A 161 2.03 3.23 4.08
N GLU A 162 0.88 2.87 3.52
CA GLU A 162 -0.03 3.77 2.79
C GLU A 162 -0.48 4.97 3.63
N ILE A 163 -0.88 4.73 4.87
CA ILE A 163 -1.27 5.80 5.80
C ILE A 163 -0.06 6.71 6.10
N GLY A 164 1.13 6.15 6.24
CA GLY A 164 2.37 6.90 6.39
C GLY A 164 2.61 7.88 5.22
N VAL A 165 2.42 7.42 3.98
CA VAL A 165 2.53 8.28 2.79
C VAL A 165 1.46 9.37 2.84
N LEU A 166 0.21 9.02 3.12
CA LEU A 166 -0.90 9.95 3.21
C LEU A 166 -0.65 11.08 4.23
N LEU A 167 -0.05 10.76 5.38
CA LEU A 167 0.29 11.73 6.41
C LEU A 167 1.49 12.63 6.02
N LEU A 168 2.46 12.09 5.28
CA LEU A 168 3.64 12.84 4.83
C LEU A 168 3.35 13.77 3.65
N LEU A 169 2.43 13.41 2.76
CA LEU A 169 2.19 14.14 1.52
C LEU A 169 1.85 15.63 1.71
N PRO A 170 0.94 16.03 2.62
CA PRO A 170 0.70 17.45 2.88
C PRO A 170 1.94 18.20 3.38
N VAL A 171 2.86 17.52 4.07
CA VAL A 171 4.13 18.11 4.53
C VAL A 171 5.08 18.32 3.35
N LEU A 172 5.22 17.31 2.48
CA LEU A 172 6.01 17.41 1.25
C LEU A 172 5.52 18.53 0.33
N LEU A 173 4.20 18.60 0.11
CA LEU A 173 3.60 19.67 -0.70
C LEU A 173 3.92 21.06 -0.15
N ARG A 174 3.89 21.25 1.19
CA ARG A 174 4.31 22.51 1.82
C ARG A 174 5.80 22.80 1.59
N GLN A 175 6.67 21.81 1.74
CA GLN A 175 8.12 21.97 1.48
C GLN A 175 8.40 22.41 0.05
N TRP A 176 7.59 21.95 -0.91
CA TRP A 176 7.71 22.32 -2.33
C TRP A 176 6.91 23.56 -2.74
N ASN A 177 6.36 24.30 -1.77
CA ASN A 177 5.51 25.48 -2.02
C ASN A 177 4.31 25.16 -2.95
N ARG A 178 3.73 23.96 -2.81
CA ARG A 178 2.54 23.50 -3.52
C ARG A 178 1.33 23.45 -2.61
N PRO A 179 0.10 23.54 -3.15
CA PRO A 179 -1.11 23.48 -2.34
C PRO A 179 -1.23 22.10 -1.65
N PRO A 180 -1.27 22.03 -0.30
CA PRO A 180 -1.35 20.77 0.45
C PRO A 180 -2.57 19.91 0.14
N HIS A 181 -3.62 20.55 -0.37
CA HIS A 181 -4.84 19.87 -0.74
C HIS A 181 -4.70 19.00 -2.00
N TRP A 182 -3.61 19.14 -2.77
CA TRP A 182 -3.26 18.20 -3.84
C TRP A 182 -3.02 16.79 -3.32
N ALA A 183 -2.81 16.62 -2.00
CA ALA A 183 -2.79 15.30 -1.37
C ALA A 183 -4.08 14.49 -1.65
N ALA A 184 -5.20 15.13 -1.99
CA ALA A 184 -6.42 14.44 -2.43
C ALA A 184 -6.19 13.55 -3.66
N LEU A 185 -5.30 13.93 -4.59
CA LEU A 185 -4.96 13.12 -5.77
C LEU A 185 -4.33 11.77 -5.43
N TYR A 186 -3.74 11.64 -4.24
CA TYR A 186 -3.21 10.39 -3.71
C TYR A 186 -4.21 9.73 -2.74
N ALA A 187 -4.70 10.52 -1.78
CA ALA A 187 -5.60 10.07 -0.73
C ALA A 187 -6.87 9.41 -1.29
N TRP A 188 -7.36 9.90 -2.41
CA TRP A 188 -8.62 9.49 -3.02
C TRP A 188 -8.37 8.84 -4.39
N ASN A 189 -7.17 8.33 -4.66
CA ASN A 189 -6.89 7.67 -5.92
C ASN A 189 -7.44 6.24 -5.93
N PRO A 190 -8.36 5.87 -6.84
CA PRO A 190 -8.88 4.50 -6.90
C PRO A 190 -7.80 3.45 -7.12
N LEU A 191 -6.73 3.77 -7.85
CA LEU A 191 -5.60 2.85 -8.09
C LEU A 191 -4.84 2.54 -6.81
N ILE A 192 -4.56 3.57 -6.01
CA ILE A 192 -3.84 3.43 -4.75
C ILE A 192 -4.71 2.71 -3.71
N LEU A 193 -6.01 3.01 -3.68
CA LEU A 193 -6.95 2.33 -2.79
C LEU A 193 -7.08 0.84 -3.14
N LEU A 194 -7.22 0.52 -4.43
CA LEU A 194 -7.39 -0.85 -4.91
C LEU A 194 -6.12 -1.69 -4.69
N TYR A 195 -4.99 -1.27 -5.24
CA TYR A 195 -3.75 -2.05 -5.22
C TYR A 195 -2.95 -1.86 -3.93
N GLY A 196 -2.94 -0.66 -3.37
CA GLY A 196 -2.20 -0.37 -2.14
C GLY A 196 -2.94 -0.85 -0.89
N ALA A 197 -4.19 -0.43 -0.69
CA ALA A 197 -4.94 -0.77 0.53
C ALA A 197 -5.73 -2.08 0.40
N GLY A 198 -6.26 -2.38 -0.79
CA GLY A 198 -7.04 -3.59 -1.06
C GLY A 198 -6.15 -4.82 -1.20
N GLU A 199 -5.40 -4.89 -2.29
CA GLU A 199 -4.53 -6.04 -2.59
C GLU A 199 -3.28 -6.08 -1.69
N ALA A 200 -2.91 -4.96 -1.06
CA ALA A 200 -1.76 -4.84 -0.17
C ALA A 200 -0.42 -5.12 -0.86
N HIS A 201 -0.21 -4.51 -2.02
CA HIS A 201 1.06 -4.58 -2.75
C HIS A 201 2.24 -4.05 -1.94
N LEU A 202 3.41 -4.69 -2.11
CA LEU A 202 4.65 -4.28 -1.44
C LEU A 202 5.11 -2.87 -1.82
N ASP A 203 4.66 -2.37 -2.97
CA ASP A 203 4.99 -1.06 -3.53
C ASP A 203 4.63 0.08 -2.57
N THR A 204 3.68 -0.12 -1.68
CA THR A 204 3.31 0.86 -0.63
C THR A 204 4.48 1.18 0.30
N LEU A 205 5.31 0.19 0.65
CA LEU A 205 6.53 0.37 1.44
C LEU A 205 7.59 1.14 0.63
N LEU A 206 7.77 0.81 -0.65
CA LEU A 206 8.68 1.52 -1.54
C LEU A 206 8.30 3.01 -1.61
N VAL A 207 7.02 3.31 -1.85
CA VAL A 207 6.50 4.68 -1.93
C VAL A 207 6.69 5.41 -0.60
N LEU A 208 6.47 4.76 0.54
CA LEU A 208 6.75 5.34 1.86
C LEU A 208 8.22 5.72 2.02
N LEU A 209 9.14 4.82 1.67
CA LEU A 209 10.58 5.09 1.78
C LEU A 209 11.01 6.24 0.86
N ILE A 210 10.47 6.31 -0.36
CA ILE A 210 10.68 7.45 -1.26
C ILE A 210 10.12 8.74 -0.64
N ALA A 211 8.92 8.73 -0.07
CA ALA A 211 8.33 9.89 0.57
C ALA A 211 9.16 10.37 1.78
N VAL A 212 9.69 9.44 2.58
CA VAL A 212 10.61 9.74 3.69
C VAL A 212 11.92 10.34 3.18
N ALA A 213 12.50 9.80 2.11
CA ALA A 213 13.70 10.34 1.48
C ALA A 213 13.48 11.79 1.01
N LEU A 214 12.38 12.05 0.30
CA LEU A 214 12.02 13.39 -0.18
C LEU A 214 11.81 14.36 0.98
N PHE A 215 11.18 13.92 2.06
CA PHE A 215 10.96 14.72 3.27
C PHE A 215 12.30 15.08 3.94
N ALA A 216 13.22 14.11 4.04
CA ALA A 216 14.55 14.29 4.60
C ALA A 216 15.42 15.22 3.74
N HIS A 217 15.26 15.19 2.41
CA HIS A 217 15.96 16.11 1.50
C HIS A 217 15.47 17.55 1.66
N GLY A 218 14.16 17.76 1.71
CA GLY A 218 13.54 19.08 1.76
C GLY A 218 13.64 19.78 3.13
N THR A 219 13.99 19.06 4.20
CA THR A 219 14.07 19.64 5.55
C THR A 219 15.48 20.18 5.88
N ARG A 220 15.55 21.24 6.69
CA ARG A 220 16.80 21.69 7.36
C ARG A 220 16.97 21.11 8.76
N SER A 221 16.13 20.15 9.13
CA SER A 221 16.05 19.55 10.46
C SER A 221 17.06 18.43 10.68
N ARG A 222 17.12 17.95 11.93
CA ARG A 222 17.82 16.72 12.37
C ARG A 222 17.45 15.46 11.60
N TRP A 223 16.41 15.49 10.76
CA TRP A 223 15.94 14.32 9.99
C TRP A 223 16.69 14.11 8.66
N ARG A 224 17.60 15.00 8.27
CA ARG A 224 18.37 14.90 7.02
C ARG A 224 19.15 13.59 6.85
N TRP A 225 19.62 13.00 7.96
CA TRP A 225 20.38 11.74 7.90
C TRP A 225 19.55 10.56 7.36
N LEU A 226 18.21 10.64 7.39
CA LEU A 226 17.32 9.61 6.86
C LEU A 226 17.35 9.50 5.34
N LEU A 227 17.87 10.49 4.62
CA LEU A 227 17.84 10.55 3.16
C LEU A 227 18.47 9.29 2.51
N PHE A 228 19.76 9.06 2.75
CA PHE A 228 20.47 7.95 2.12
C PHE A 228 19.97 6.56 2.59
N PRO A 229 19.69 6.33 3.89
CA PRO A 229 19.08 5.08 4.34
C PRO A 229 17.72 4.80 3.72
N ALA A 230 16.87 5.82 3.53
CA ALA A 230 15.56 5.65 2.93
C ALA A 230 15.66 5.33 1.43
N VAL A 231 16.54 6.02 0.68
CA VAL A 231 16.79 5.71 -0.74
C VAL A 231 17.40 4.33 -0.91
N GLY A 232 18.42 3.98 -0.12
CA GLY A 232 19.04 2.66 -0.16
C GLY A 232 18.03 1.56 0.16
N SER A 233 17.22 1.75 1.20
CA SER A 233 16.15 0.81 1.56
C SER A 233 15.11 0.67 0.46
N ALA A 234 14.70 1.77 -0.20
CA ALA A 234 13.74 1.74 -1.30
C ALA A 234 14.22 0.83 -2.44
N VAL A 235 15.47 1.00 -2.88
CA VAL A 235 16.08 0.14 -3.92
C VAL A 235 16.15 -1.33 -3.47
N MET A 236 16.39 -1.57 -2.18
CA MET A 236 16.46 -2.91 -1.60
C MET A 236 15.10 -3.52 -1.23
N VAL A 237 13.99 -2.79 -1.43
CA VAL A 237 12.62 -3.33 -1.34
C VAL A 237 12.20 -3.87 -2.69
N LYS A 238 12.37 -3.08 -3.75
CA LYS A 238 12.05 -3.47 -5.12
C LYS A 238 13.04 -2.78 -6.04
N TYR A 239 13.74 -3.59 -6.83
CA TYR A 239 14.69 -3.05 -7.80
C TYR A 239 13.91 -2.31 -8.89
N ILE A 240 14.29 -1.05 -9.13
CA ILE A 240 13.79 -0.25 -10.25
C ILE A 240 14.87 -0.34 -11.32
N ALA A 241 14.88 -1.42 -12.10
CA ALA A 241 15.69 -1.49 -13.32
C ALA A 241 15.00 -2.33 -14.39
#